data_AF-A0A7W9YG49-F1
#
_entry.id   AF-A0A7W9YG49-F1
#
_cell.length_a   1.000
_cell.length_b   1.000
_cell.length_c   1.000
_cell.angle_alpha   90.00
_cell.angle_beta   90.00
_cell.angle_gamma   90.00
#
_symmetry.space_group_name_H-M   'P 1'
#
loop_
_entity.id
_entity.type
_entity.pdbx_description
1 polymer ?
#
loop_
_entity_poly.entity_id
_entity_poly.type
_entity_poly.pdbx_seq_one_letter_code
_entity_poly.pdbx_strand_id
1 'polypeptide(L)'
;METTPRRRPTASAAVLALTAAGALLAAPTAAYAGTTTYDFRCTPPEQYHDHFPPFDAEVTVELTGPATAAPGATVALQATATLDPPQRAPGIVNLVGGLRGSAVTGTLDIAGSAGGSAELASPGATADRIRGGDVIELRPFTGDFTVAGAGTVDLTPGDVVIRIDAPILGPFDTPCVTPEDGTRPGVAHSITVEGAQGTDQE
;
A
#
# COMPACT_ATOMS: atom_id res chain seq x y z
N MET A 1 40.12 75.93 34.38
CA MET A 1 40.68 74.93 33.45
C MET A 1 39.77 73.71 33.53
N GLU A 2 39.07 73.46 32.44
CA GLU A 2 38.16 72.31 32.23
C GLU A 2 38.84 70.97 32.51
N THR A 3 38.08 70.00 33.03
CA THR A 3 38.07 68.61 32.55
C THR A 3 36.91 67.83 33.20
N THR A 4 35.88 67.57 32.40
CA THR A 4 34.76 66.66 32.69
C THR A 4 35.18 65.20 32.46
N PRO A 5 34.67 64.22 33.22
CA PRO A 5 34.51 62.88 32.65
C PRO A 5 33.11 62.24 32.87
N ARG A 6 32.46 62.00 31.71
CA ARG A 6 31.67 60.83 31.25
C ARG A 6 30.79 60.03 32.23
N ARG A 7 29.48 60.14 32.00
CA ARG A 7 28.43 59.15 32.29
C ARG A 7 28.61 57.86 31.45
N ARG A 8 28.32 56.70 32.05
CA ARG A 8 27.95 55.46 31.35
C ARG A 8 26.58 54.99 31.86
N PRO A 9 25.55 54.83 31.01
CA PRO A 9 24.31 54.19 31.41
C PRO A 9 24.44 52.67 31.31
N THR A 10 24.02 51.97 32.36
CA THR A 10 23.77 50.53 32.39
C THR A 10 22.50 50.21 31.58
N ALA A 11 22.66 49.38 30.55
CA ALA A 11 21.55 48.86 29.75
C ALA A 11 20.90 47.68 30.48
N SER A 12 19.59 47.78 30.72
CA SER A 12 18.77 46.71 31.26
C SER A 12 18.53 45.64 30.18
N ALA A 13 18.91 44.41 30.48
CA ALA A 13 18.61 43.25 29.64
C ALA A 13 17.13 42.87 29.79
N ALA A 14 16.42 42.83 28.67
CA ALA A 14 15.06 42.30 28.57
C ALA A 14 15.11 40.77 28.55
N VAL A 15 14.37 40.13 29.46
CA VAL A 15 14.17 38.68 29.50
C VAL A 15 13.09 38.33 28.48
N LEU A 16 13.50 37.73 27.36
CA LEU A 16 12.58 37.05 26.43
C LEU A 16 12.22 35.68 27.00
N ALA A 17 10.99 35.55 27.50
CA ALA A 17 10.39 34.26 27.79
C ALA A 17 10.03 33.56 26.48
N LEU A 18 10.85 32.58 26.06
CA LEU A 18 10.48 31.64 25.01
C LEU A 18 9.47 30.64 25.57
N THR A 19 8.20 30.81 25.25
CA THR A 19 7.20 29.74 25.35
C THR A 19 7.50 28.70 24.28
N ALA A 20 8.17 27.62 24.69
CA ALA A 20 8.38 26.44 23.86
C ALA A 20 7.03 25.77 23.59
N ALA A 21 6.42 26.06 22.43
CA ALA A 21 5.40 25.21 21.86
C ALA A 21 6.07 23.87 21.53
N GLY A 22 5.86 22.88 22.40
CA GLY A 22 6.33 21.52 22.19
C GLY A 22 5.65 20.94 20.96
N ALA A 23 6.37 20.95 19.83
CA ALA A 23 6.08 20.05 18.73
C ALA A 23 6.26 18.63 19.29
N LEU A 24 5.15 17.98 19.65
CA LEU A 24 5.10 16.54 19.81
C LEU A 24 5.46 15.95 18.45
N LEU A 25 6.75 15.64 18.29
CA LEU A 25 7.23 14.73 17.27
C LEU A 25 6.54 13.40 17.58
N ALA A 26 5.39 13.15 16.95
CA ALA A 26 4.81 11.83 16.90
C ALA A 26 5.90 10.91 16.38
N ALA A 27 6.44 10.06 17.27
CA ALA A 27 7.44 9.08 16.88
C ALA A 27 6.85 8.25 15.73
N PRO A 28 7.63 7.95 14.68
CA PRO A 28 7.15 7.10 13.60
C PRO A 28 6.70 5.79 14.24
N THR A 29 5.39 5.51 14.17
CA THR A 29 4.83 4.24 14.62
C THR A 29 5.50 3.17 13.77
N ALA A 30 6.14 2.19 14.42
CA ALA A 30 6.88 1.17 13.70
C ALA A 30 5.95 0.49 12.68
N ALA A 31 6.37 0.48 11.42
CA ALA A 31 5.69 -0.27 10.39
C ALA A 31 5.76 -1.75 10.78
N TYR A 32 4.60 -2.41 10.81
CA TYR A 32 4.52 -3.85 11.01
C TYR A 32 4.11 -4.47 9.68
N ALA A 33 4.73 -5.60 9.35
CA ALA A 33 4.44 -6.38 8.16
C ALA A 33 3.88 -7.73 8.60
N GLY A 34 2.74 -8.11 8.06
CA GLY A 34 2.24 -9.47 8.20
C GLY A 34 1.97 -10.10 6.83
N THR A 35 1.89 -11.43 6.84
CA THR A 35 1.81 -12.23 5.62
C THR A 35 0.60 -13.15 5.67
N THR A 36 -0.03 -13.35 4.52
CA THR A 36 -1.07 -14.35 4.34
C THR A 36 -0.90 -15.03 2.99
N THR A 37 -1.29 -16.30 2.91
CA THR A 37 -1.16 -17.13 1.72
C THR A 37 -2.52 -17.76 1.42
N TYR A 38 -2.97 -17.68 0.17
CA TYR A 38 -4.29 -18.13 -0.26
C TYR A 38 -4.34 -18.44 -1.76
N ASP A 39 -5.42 -19.06 -2.22
CA ASP A 39 -5.55 -19.51 -3.61
C ASP A 39 -6.19 -18.43 -4.49
N PHE A 40 -5.63 -18.21 -5.69
CA PHE A 40 -6.21 -17.38 -6.74
C PHE A 40 -6.55 -18.18 -7.99
N ARG A 41 -7.63 -17.77 -8.64
CA ARG A 41 -7.92 -18.09 -10.04
C ARG A 41 -8.05 -16.82 -10.84
N CYS A 42 -7.11 -16.62 -11.77
CA CYS A 42 -7.10 -15.51 -12.70
C CYS A 42 -7.76 -15.90 -14.02
N THR A 43 -8.78 -15.16 -14.44
CA THR A 43 -9.56 -15.47 -15.65
C THR A 43 -9.58 -14.27 -16.59
N PRO A 44 -8.68 -14.21 -17.60
CA PRO A 44 -8.72 -13.17 -18.62
C PRO A 44 -10.05 -13.21 -19.42
N PRO A 45 -10.38 -12.17 -20.21
CA PRO A 45 -11.54 -12.23 -21.09
C PRO A 45 -11.41 -13.33 -22.15
N GLU A 46 -12.52 -13.97 -22.51
CA GLU A 46 -12.54 -15.17 -23.37
C GLU A 46 -11.78 -14.99 -24.70
N GLN A 47 -11.88 -13.81 -25.32
CA GLN A 47 -11.19 -13.52 -26.59
C GLN A 47 -9.66 -13.55 -26.50
N TYR A 48 -9.09 -13.58 -25.29
CA TYR A 48 -7.65 -13.68 -25.07
C TYR A 48 -7.21 -15.06 -24.57
N HIS A 49 -8.12 -16.03 -24.33
CA HIS A 49 -7.79 -17.34 -23.73
C HIS A 49 -6.80 -18.16 -24.56
N ASP A 50 -6.81 -18.01 -25.89
CA ASP A 50 -5.83 -18.67 -26.78
C ASP A 50 -4.37 -18.22 -26.53
N HIS A 51 -4.20 -17.11 -25.83
CA HIS A 51 -2.90 -16.50 -25.54
C HIS A 51 -2.62 -16.38 -24.04
N PHE A 52 -3.67 -16.14 -23.26
CA PHE A 52 -3.69 -15.99 -21.81
C PHE A 52 -4.79 -16.90 -21.25
N PRO A 53 -4.55 -18.22 -21.16
CA PRO A 53 -5.54 -19.12 -20.58
C PRO A 53 -5.75 -18.77 -19.10
N PRO A 54 -6.95 -19.06 -18.55
CA PRO A 54 -7.15 -18.99 -17.11
C PRO A 54 -6.13 -19.85 -16.37
N PHE A 55 -5.69 -19.39 -15.21
CA PHE A 55 -4.72 -20.11 -14.39
C PHE A 55 -5.07 -20.01 -12.91
N ASP A 56 -4.73 -21.06 -12.18
CA ASP A 56 -4.80 -21.10 -10.73
C ASP A 56 -3.37 -20.95 -10.17
N ALA A 57 -3.20 -20.24 -9.05
CA ALA A 57 -1.93 -20.07 -8.38
C ALA A 57 -2.15 -19.86 -6.87
N GLU A 58 -1.18 -20.29 -6.07
CA GLU A 58 -1.09 -19.84 -4.68
C GLU A 58 -0.50 -18.42 -4.69
N VAL A 59 -1.11 -17.50 -3.94
CA VAL A 59 -0.59 -16.15 -3.74
C VAL A 59 -0.16 -15.99 -2.29
N THR A 60 1.01 -15.39 -2.08
CA THR A 60 1.44 -14.89 -0.78
C THR A 60 1.44 -13.37 -0.82
N VAL A 61 0.63 -12.74 0.04
CA VAL A 61 0.54 -11.29 0.20
C VAL A 61 1.22 -10.88 1.50
N GLU A 62 2.22 -10.01 1.41
CA GLU A 62 2.80 -9.31 2.55
C GLU A 62 2.21 -7.90 2.59
N LEU A 63 1.50 -7.57 3.68
CA LEU A 63 0.88 -6.27 3.89
C LEU A 63 1.65 -5.53 4.99
N THR A 64 2.10 -4.32 4.67
CA THR A 64 2.82 -3.42 5.57
C THR A 64 2.02 -2.16 5.80
N GLY A 65 1.94 -1.74 7.07
CA GLY A 65 1.29 -0.49 7.48
C GLY A 65 1.67 -0.12 8.91
N PRO A 66 1.16 1.01 9.44
CA PRO A 66 1.38 1.35 10.83
C PRO A 66 0.65 0.35 11.75
N ALA A 67 1.26 0.04 12.90
CA ALA A 67 0.64 -0.80 13.92
C ALA A 67 -0.46 -0.07 14.72
N THR A 68 -0.42 1.26 14.74
CA THR A 68 -1.40 2.08 15.47
C THR A 68 -1.90 3.28 14.65
N ALA A 69 -3.13 3.71 14.90
CA ALA A 69 -3.75 4.87 14.27
C ALA A 69 -4.72 5.59 15.21
N ALA A 70 -5.01 6.86 14.94
CA ALA A 70 -6.09 7.57 15.60
C ALA A 70 -7.45 7.24 14.93
N PRO A 71 -8.59 7.32 15.65
CA PRO A 71 -9.90 7.18 15.04
C PRO A 71 -10.10 8.23 13.94
N GLY A 72 -10.59 7.82 12.78
CA GLY A 72 -10.75 8.67 11.60
C GLY A 72 -9.47 8.95 10.81
N ALA A 73 -8.31 8.44 11.24
CA ALA A 73 -7.05 8.66 10.53
C ALA A 73 -7.00 7.83 9.23
N THR A 74 -6.39 8.43 8.21
CA THR A 74 -5.97 7.73 6.99
C THR A 74 -4.54 7.28 7.14
N VAL A 75 -4.28 5.99 6.89
CA VAL A 75 -2.96 5.38 6.95
C VAL A 75 -2.53 4.88 5.58
N ALA A 76 -1.26 5.06 5.25
CA ALA A 76 -0.67 4.50 4.04
C ALA A 76 -0.41 2.99 4.25
N LEU A 77 -0.83 2.19 3.28
CA LEU A 77 -0.58 0.76 3.21
C LEU A 77 0.30 0.45 1.99
N GLN A 78 1.13 -0.57 2.14
CA GLN A 78 1.89 -1.17 1.04
C GLN A 78 1.71 -2.68 1.06
N ALA A 79 1.51 -3.30 -0.10
CA ALA A 79 1.47 -4.74 -0.22
C ALA A 79 2.39 -5.25 -1.31
N THR A 80 2.98 -6.42 -1.13
CA THR A 80 3.64 -7.20 -2.20
C THR A 80 2.85 -8.49 -2.38
N ALA A 81 2.66 -8.91 -3.64
CA ALA A 81 1.98 -10.16 -3.97
C ALA A 81 2.93 -11.05 -4.77
N THR A 82 3.14 -12.27 -4.29
CA THR A 82 4.01 -13.27 -4.93
C THR A 82 3.17 -14.46 -5.34
N LEU A 83 3.29 -14.90 -6.59
CA LEU A 83 2.54 -16.04 -7.13
C LEU A 83 3.43 -17.30 -7.21
N ASP A 84 2.91 -18.45 -6.79
CA ASP A 84 3.51 -19.76 -6.95
C ASP A 84 2.53 -20.72 -7.69
N PRO A 85 2.87 -21.22 -8.90
CA PRO A 85 4.09 -20.93 -9.64
C PRO A 85 4.13 -19.48 -10.18
N PRO A 86 5.34 -18.93 -10.41
CA PRO A 86 5.48 -17.60 -10.99
C PRO A 86 4.91 -17.57 -12.41
N GLN A 87 4.10 -16.56 -12.70
CA GLN A 87 3.46 -16.40 -13.99
C GLN A 87 4.43 -15.91 -15.05
N ARG A 88 4.31 -16.46 -16.25
CA ARG A 88 5.19 -16.12 -17.38
C ARG A 88 4.41 -15.49 -18.51
N ALA A 89 4.99 -14.45 -19.12
CA ALA A 89 4.40 -13.81 -20.27
C ALA A 89 4.34 -14.79 -21.46
N PRO A 90 3.22 -14.85 -22.20
CA PRO A 90 3.10 -15.76 -23.33
C PRO A 90 3.98 -15.32 -24.51
N GLY A 91 4.31 -16.27 -25.38
CA GLY A 91 5.20 -16.04 -26.53
C GLY A 91 4.72 -14.93 -27.48
N ILE A 92 3.40 -14.71 -27.60
CA ILE A 92 2.78 -13.65 -28.42
C ILE A 92 3.29 -12.26 -28.05
N VAL A 93 3.71 -12.05 -26.79
CA VAL A 93 4.30 -10.79 -26.32
C VAL A 93 5.57 -10.46 -27.10
N ASN A 94 6.36 -11.45 -27.51
CA ASN A 94 7.56 -11.20 -28.34
C ASN A 94 7.21 -10.73 -29.75
N LEU A 95 6.10 -11.20 -30.31
CA LEU A 95 5.65 -10.85 -31.67
C LEU A 95 5.23 -9.38 -31.78
N VAL A 96 4.90 -8.75 -30.64
CA VAL A 96 4.59 -7.32 -30.54
C VAL A 96 5.80 -6.47 -30.10
N GLY A 97 6.99 -7.08 -30.03
CA GLY A 97 8.22 -6.47 -29.55
C GLY A 97 8.35 -6.42 -28.02
N GLY A 98 7.44 -7.01 -27.27
CA GLY A 98 7.41 -6.95 -25.80
C GLY A 98 6.52 -5.83 -25.27
N LEU A 99 6.07 -6.00 -24.02
CA LEU A 99 5.26 -5.01 -23.30
C LEU A 99 6.17 -4.11 -22.46
N ARG A 100 5.76 -2.85 -22.24
CA ARG A 100 6.40 -2.01 -21.22
C ARG A 100 5.95 -2.51 -19.84
N GLY A 101 6.82 -2.46 -18.84
CA GLY A 101 6.46 -2.84 -17.48
C GLY A 101 5.27 -2.04 -16.92
N SER A 102 5.23 -0.74 -17.25
CA SER A 102 4.12 0.15 -16.90
C SER A 102 2.78 -0.20 -17.57
N ALA A 103 2.79 -1.11 -18.55
CA ALA A 103 1.58 -1.57 -19.22
C ALA A 103 0.93 -2.77 -18.52
N VAL A 104 1.55 -3.32 -17.47
CA VAL A 104 1.00 -4.42 -16.67
C VAL A 104 0.85 -3.92 -15.25
N THR A 105 -0.33 -3.43 -14.90
CA THR A 105 -0.65 -2.87 -13.58
C THR A 105 -1.58 -3.80 -12.81
N GLY A 106 -1.90 -3.47 -11.56
CA GLY A 106 -2.94 -4.19 -10.84
C GLY A 106 -3.55 -3.40 -9.71
N THR A 107 -4.72 -3.84 -9.27
CA THR A 107 -5.38 -3.38 -8.05
C THR A 107 -5.57 -4.57 -7.10
N LEU A 108 -5.43 -4.33 -5.80
CA LEU A 108 -5.63 -5.30 -4.73
C LEU A 108 -6.63 -4.72 -3.72
N ASP A 109 -7.71 -5.43 -3.47
CA ASP A 109 -8.69 -5.04 -2.45
C ASP A 109 -8.20 -5.42 -1.06
N ILE A 110 -8.44 -4.55 -0.08
CA ILE A 110 -8.20 -4.78 1.35
C ILE A 110 -9.50 -4.54 2.10
N ALA A 111 -9.95 -5.55 2.86
CA ALA A 111 -11.10 -5.44 3.74
C ALA A 111 -10.67 -5.31 5.20
N GLY A 112 -11.30 -4.39 5.94
CA GLY A 112 -11.12 -4.23 7.37
C GLY A 112 -12.26 -4.88 8.17
N SER A 113 -11.93 -5.60 9.24
CA SER A 113 -12.91 -6.28 10.11
C SER A 113 -13.95 -5.36 10.75
N ALA A 114 -13.67 -4.05 10.84
CA ALA A 114 -14.58 -3.02 11.34
C ALA A 114 -15.47 -2.37 10.25
N GLY A 115 -15.50 -2.90 9.02
CA GLY A 115 -16.42 -2.45 7.96
C GLY A 115 -15.87 -1.36 7.02
N GLY A 116 -14.55 -1.24 6.90
CA GLY A 116 -13.89 -0.38 5.90
C GLY A 116 -13.24 -1.20 4.78
N SER A 117 -12.96 -0.56 3.64
CA SER A 117 -12.21 -1.16 2.53
C SER A 117 -11.25 -0.15 1.90
N ALA A 118 -10.18 -0.64 1.29
CA ALA A 118 -9.28 0.15 0.45
C ALA A 118 -8.89 -0.64 -0.80
N GLU A 119 -8.55 0.08 -1.86
CA GLU A 119 -7.95 -0.48 -3.07
C GLU A 119 -6.49 -0.01 -3.12
N LEU A 120 -5.55 -0.96 -3.19
CA LEU A 120 -4.13 -0.66 -3.35
C LEU A 120 -3.77 -0.84 -4.83
N ALA A 121 -3.00 0.08 -5.40
CA ALA A 121 -2.62 0.05 -6.81
C ALA A 121 -1.14 -0.30 -6.98
N SER A 122 -0.83 -1.22 -7.90
CA SER A 122 0.52 -1.48 -8.39
C SER A 122 0.77 -0.67 -9.68
N PRO A 123 1.85 0.13 -9.75
CA PRO A 123 2.09 1.04 -10.86
C PRO A 123 2.63 0.35 -12.14
N GLY A 124 2.90 -0.96 -12.09
CA GLY A 124 3.47 -1.67 -13.22
C GLY A 124 4.23 -2.93 -12.79
N ALA A 125 4.66 -3.74 -13.76
CA ALA A 125 5.63 -4.80 -13.52
C ALA A 125 7.01 -4.26 -13.12
N THR A 126 7.81 -5.09 -12.43
CA THR A 126 9.17 -4.80 -12.01
C THR A 126 10.12 -4.64 -13.20
N ALA A 127 9.97 -5.49 -14.21
CA ALA A 127 10.73 -5.40 -15.45
C ALA A 127 10.27 -4.21 -16.31
N ASP A 128 11.19 -3.34 -16.73
CA ASP A 128 10.87 -2.20 -17.61
C ASP A 128 10.31 -2.64 -18.98
N ARG A 129 10.69 -3.83 -19.43
CA ARG A 129 10.16 -4.48 -20.63
C ARG A 129 9.96 -5.97 -20.37
N ILE A 130 8.79 -6.47 -20.71
CA ILE A 130 8.38 -7.86 -20.58
C ILE A 130 8.38 -8.51 -21.96
N ARG A 131 9.14 -9.59 -22.12
CA ARG A 131 9.22 -10.44 -23.32
C ARG A 131 8.50 -11.76 -23.05
N GLY A 132 8.11 -12.46 -24.11
CA GLY A 132 7.54 -13.81 -23.98
C GLY A 132 8.54 -14.76 -23.31
N GLY A 133 8.09 -15.45 -22.27
CA GLY A 133 8.88 -16.31 -21.39
C GLY A 133 9.35 -15.63 -20.10
N ASP A 134 9.36 -14.30 -20.04
CA ASP A 134 9.76 -13.56 -18.83
C ASP A 134 8.76 -13.79 -17.70
N VAL A 135 9.24 -13.81 -16.47
CA VAL A 135 8.38 -13.82 -15.29
C VAL A 135 7.73 -12.45 -15.15
N ILE A 136 6.42 -12.43 -14.89
CA ILE A 136 5.65 -11.23 -14.61
C ILE A 136 5.58 -11.07 -13.10
N GLU A 137 6.32 -10.09 -12.58
CA GLU A 137 6.27 -9.66 -11.18
C GLU A 137 5.75 -8.22 -11.14
N LEU A 138 4.71 -7.97 -10.34
CA LEU A 138 4.19 -6.63 -10.13
C LEU A 138 5.03 -5.88 -9.10
N ARG A 139 5.17 -4.56 -9.29
CA ARG A 139 5.71 -3.69 -8.23
C ARG A 139 4.79 -3.69 -7.01
N PRO A 140 5.29 -3.30 -5.83
CA PRO A 140 4.46 -3.20 -4.64
C PRO A 140 3.21 -2.35 -4.90
N PHE A 141 2.09 -2.83 -4.38
CA PHE A 141 0.82 -2.12 -4.34
C PHE A 141 0.89 -1.08 -3.23
N THR A 142 0.32 0.10 -3.47
CA THR A 142 0.24 1.16 -2.47
C THR A 142 -1.14 1.80 -2.50
N GLY A 143 -1.62 2.24 -1.34
CA GLY A 143 -2.89 2.94 -1.22
C GLY A 143 -3.15 3.37 0.21
N ASP A 144 -4.28 4.02 0.42
CA ASP A 144 -4.65 4.64 1.69
C ASP A 144 -5.87 3.93 2.29
N PHE A 145 -5.85 3.70 3.60
CA PHE A 145 -6.96 3.10 4.35
C PHE A 145 -7.40 4.02 5.48
N THR A 146 -8.70 4.33 5.54
CA THR A 146 -9.27 5.16 6.61
C THR A 146 -9.86 4.31 7.71
N VAL A 147 -9.41 4.56 8.93
CA VAL A 147 -9.84 3.85 10.13
C VAL A 147 -11.10 4.49 10.70
N ALA A 148 -12.22 3.77 10.78
CA ALA A 148 -13.51 4.35 11.14
C ALA A 148 -13.67 4.70 12.63
N GLY A 149 -13.11 3.91 13.55
CA GLY A 149 -13.33 4.06 15.00
C GLY A 149 -12.32 3.32 15.85
N ALA A 150 -12.37 3.53 17.17
CA ALA A 150 -11.46 2.90 18.13
C ALA A 150 -11.63 1.37 18.18
N GLY A 151 -10.56 0.65 18.54
CA GLY A 151 -10.53 -0.82 18.60
C GLY A 151 -9.42 -1.43 17.75
N THR A 152 -9.46 -2.74 17.54
CA THR A 152 -8.53 -3.43 16.62
C THR A 152 -9.21 -3.62 15.27
N VAL A 153 -8.53 -3.23 14.19
CA VAL A 153 -8.97 -3.45 12.82
C VAL A 153 -8.02 -4.44 12.17
N ASP A 154 -8.54 -5.61 11.82
CA ASP A 154 -7.81 -6.64 11.08
C ASP A 154 -8.02 -6.42 9.59
N LEU A 155 -6.93 -6.35 8.85
CA LEU A 155 -6.88 -6.16 7.42
C LEU A 155 -6.66 -7.50 6.72
N THR A 156 -7.58 -7.81 5.81
CA THR A 156 -7.58 -9.05 5.03
C THR A 156 -7.49 -8.69 3.55
N PRO A 157 -6.45 -9.13 2.83
CA PRO A 157 -6.37 -9.00 1.38
C PRO A 157 -7.52 -9.73 0.70
N GLY A 158 -7.98 -9.20 -0.43
CA GLY A 158 -9.09 -9.74 -1.21
C GLY A 158 -8.70 -10.06 -2.64
N ASP A 159 -9.61 -9.74 -3.55
CA ASP A 159 -9.45 -9.97 -4.97
C ASP A 159 -8.39 -9.04 -5.58
N VAL A 160 -7.82 -9.49 -6.69
CA VAL A 160 -6.86 -8.72 -7.49
C VAL A 160 -7.39 -8.55 -8.90
N VAL A 161 -7.20 -7.38 -9.50
CA VAL A 161 -7.42 -7.20 -10.94
C VAL A 161 -6.10 -6.82 -11.58
N ILE A 162 -5.59 -7.66 -12.48
CA ILE A 162 -4.41 -7.36 -13.28
C ILE A 162 -4.86 -6.71 -14.58
N ARG A 163 -4.33 -5.52 -14.89
CA ARG A 163 -4.65 -4.80 -16.13
C ARG A 163 -3.45 -4.82 -17.07
N ILE A 164 -3.70 -5.22 -18.31
CA ILE A 164 -2.69 -5.29 -19.36
C ILE A 164 -3.10 -4.32 -20.48
N ASP A 165 -2.24 -3.34 -20.77
CA ASP A 165 -2.38 -2.41 -21.90
C ASP A 165 -1.41 -2.78 -23.03
N ALA A 166 -1.82 -3.73 -23.85
CA ALA A 166 -0.97 -4.26 -24.92
C ALA A 166 -1.21 -3.51 -26.25
N PRO A 167 -0.17 -3.01 -26.94
CA PRO A 167 -0.33 -2.21 -28.16
C PRO A 167 -1.12 -2.87 -29.31
N ILE A 168 -1.09 -4.20 -29.40
CA ILE A 168 -1.75 -4.96 -30.48
C ILE A 168 -2.97 -5.73 -29.97
N LEU A 169 -2.95 -6.20 -28.72
CA LEU A 169 -4.08 -6.95 -28.16
C LEU A 169 -5.15 -6.00 -27.60
N GLY A 170 -4.83 -4.73 -27.39
CA GLY A 170 -5.70 -3.78 -26.70
C GLY A 170 -5.64 -3.94 -25.18
N PRO A 171 -6.30 -3.04 -24.43
CA PRO A 171 -6.38 -3.14 -22.99
C PRO A 171 -7.33 -4.25 -22.56
N PHE A 172 -6.98 -4.98 -21.51
CA PHE A 172 -7.87 -5.95 -20.88
C PHE A 172 -7.56 -6.15 -19.40
N ASP A 173 -8.60 -6.54 -18.68
CA ASP A 173 -8.56 -6.79 -17.24
C ASP A 173 -8.67 -8.29 -16.98
N THR A 174 -7.80 -8.80 -16.13
CA THR A 174 -7.76 -10.18 -15.67
C THR A 174 -8.12 -10.20 -14.19
N PRO A 175 -9.41 -10.43 -13.84
CA PRO A 175 -9.80 -10.64 -12.46
C PRO A 175 -9.17 -11.93 -11.92
N CYS A 176 -8.64 -11.84 -10.72
CA CYS A 176 -8.07 -12.91 -9.93
C CYS A 176 -8.87 -12.99 -8.62
N VAL A 177 -9.68 -14.03 -8.52
CA VAL A 177 -10.62 -14.21 -7.39
C VAL A 177 -10.26 -15.48 -6.64
N THR A 178 -10.56 -15.50 -5.34
CA THR A 178 -10.43 -16.74 -4.55
C THR A 178 -11.50 -17.74 -4.98
N PRO A 179 -11.15 -18.96 -5.44
CA PRO A 179 -12.14 -19.98 -5.80
C PRO A 179 -13.02 -20.38 -4.62
N GLU A 180 -14.26 -20.84 -4.88
CA GLU A 180 -15.18 -21.26 -3.80
C GLU A 180 -14.59 -22.37 -2.91
N ASP A 181 -13.86 -23.31 -3.53
CA ASP A 181 -13.19 -24.44 -2.88
C ASP A 181 -11.73 -24.13 -2.50
N GLY A 182 -11.26 -22.90 -2.72
CA GLY A 182 -9.90 -22.46 -2.45
C GLY A 182 -9.67 -22.04 -1.00
N THR A 183 -8.40 -22.04 -0.60
CA THR A 183 -7.94 -21.43 0.66
C THR A 183 -8.23 -19.94 0.62
N ARG A 184 -8.93 -19.43 1.63
CA ARG A 184 -9.28 -18.01 1.74
C ARG A 184 -8.18 -17.20 2.41
N PRO A 185 -8.05 -15.91 2.07
CA PRO A 185 -7.12 -15.01 2.74
C PRO A 185 -7.42 -14.93 4.23
N GLY A 186 -6.37 -15.01 5.05
CA GLY A 186 -6.41 -14.72 6.47
C GLY A 186 -6.08 -13.26 6.78
N VAL A 187 -6.08 -12.91 8.06
CA VAL A 187 -5.63 -11.59 8.51
C VAL A 187 -4.16 -11.41 8.16
N ALA A 188 -3.85 -10.39 7.35
CA ALA A 188 -2.49 -10.06 6.96
C ALA A 188 -1.88 -8.96 7.83
N HIS A 189 -2.68 -8.08 8.43
CA HIS A 189 -2.19 -6.99 9.28
C HIS A 189 -3.26 -6.57 10.28
N SER A 190 -2.86 -6.07 11.46
CA SER A 190 -3.79 -5.52 12.44
C SER A 190 -3.37 -4.12 12.84
N ILE A 191 -4.32 -3.19 12.85
CA ILE A 191 -4.14 -1.81 13.31
C ILE A 191 -4.85 -1.65 14.65
N THR A 192 -4.13 -1.20 15.67
CA THR A 192 -4.73 -0.80 16.94
C THR A 192 -5.10 0.67 16.90
N VAL A 193 -6.37 0.97 17.13
CA VAL A 193 -6.94 2.31 17.06
C VAL A 193 -7.21 2.81 18.46
N GLU A 194 -6.39 3.74 18.92
CA GLU A 194 -6.46 4.22 20.30
C GLU A 194 -7.72 5.08 20.48
N GLY A 195 -8.48 4.84 21.55
CA GLY A 195 -9.61 5.70 21.90
C GLY A 195 -9.13 7.11 22.21
N ALA A 196 -9.92 8.12 21.85
CA ALA A 196 -9.68 9.48 22.33
C ALA A 196 -9.66 9.45 23.86
N GLN A 197 -8.51 9.70 24.48
CA GLN A 197 -8.45 9.83 25.93
C GLN A 197 -9.35 11.00 26.31
N GLY A 198 -10.50 10.67 26.91
CA GLY A 198 -11.45 11.66 27.40
C GLY A 198 -10.73 12.60 28.34
N THR A 199 -10.59 13.86 27.94
CA THR A 199 -10.28 14.95 28.86
C THR A 199 -11.53 15.26 29.67
N ASP A 200 -11.97 14.31 30.49
CA ASP A 200 -12.78 14.61 31.67
C ASP A 200 -11.78 14.97 32.77
N GLN A 201 -11.24 16.19 32.70
CA GLN A 201 -10.67 16.84 33.88
C GLN A 201 -11.76 17.72 34.49
N GLU A 202 -12.17 17.24 35.66
CA GLU A 202 -13.03 17.78 36.72
C GLU A 202 -12.96 19.30 36.94
#